data_AF-D6YAP6-F1
#
_entry.id   AF-D6YAP6-F1
#
_cell.length_a   1.000
_cell.length_b   1.000
_cell.length_c   1.000
_cell.angle_alpha   90.00
_cell.angle_beta   90.00
_cell.angle_gamma   90.00
#
_symmetry.space_group_name_H-M   'P 1'
#
loop_
_entity.id
_entity.type
_entity.pdbx_description
1 polymer ?
#
loop_
_entity_poly.entity_id
_entity_poly.type
_entity_poly.pdbx_seq_one_letter_code
_entity_poly.pdbx_strand_id
1 'polypeptide(L)'
;MSACPAGVGWHAERVDAVRIKVDDELRLFLPGGDRDGERTVRVDGTSSLGHVIESLGIPLPEVGHLEVDGREVRPDYRPRPGDLVHVRAVQRPQPVPVDPPRFLLDVHLGTLARRLRLLGVDTAYGNDLDDDTLIVLANDQRRVLLTRDRGLLRRRSLWLGAYVRGSDPDDQLEDVLTRFAPPLAPWTRCVACNDRLVPVEKHDIAPQLQPGTRRTYDTFARCAACGRAYWRGAHYDHLQEIVARAERLLTPDGRADR
;
A
#
# COMPACT_ATOMS: atom_id res chain seq x y z
N MET A 1 68.77 -2.25 -16.06
CA MET A 1 68.34 -1.41 -14.92
C MET A 1 68.05 -0.02 -15.45
N SER A 2 66.79 0.28 -15.75
CA SER A 2 66.33 1.65 -15.97
C SER A 2 64.91 1.78 -15.42
N ALA A 3 64.71 2.86 -14.69
CA ALA A 3 63.65 3.12 -13.73
C ALA A 3 62.20 3.03 -14.27
N CYS A 4 61.30 2.54 -13.41
CA CYS A 4 59.87 2.82 -13.48
C CYS A 4 59.62 4.33 -13.26
N PRO A 5 58.74 4.98 -14.04
CA PRO A 5 58.31 6.33 -13.72
C PRO A 5 57.35 6.31 -12.53
N ALA A 6 57.54 7.31 -11.69
CA ALA A 6 56.90 7.51 -10.40
C ALA A 6 55.45 8.00 -10.53
N GLY A 7 54.63 7.59 -9.55
CA GLY A 7 53.61 8.42 -8.94
C GLY A 7 52.38 8.73 -9.78
N VAL A 8 51.41 7.80 -9.80
CA VAL A 8 50.00 8.19 -9.98
C VAL A 8 49.60 8.90 -8.68
N GLY A 9 49.59 10.23 -8.70
CA GLY A 9 49.04 11.03 -7.62
C GLY A 9 47.57 10.73 -7.45
N TRP A 10 47.16 10.32 -6.25
CA TRP A 10 45.76 10.23 -5.89
C TRP A 10 45.22 11.66 -5.76
N HIS A 11 44.49 12.13 -6.77
CA HIS A 11 43.70 13.34 -6.64
C HIS A 11 42.48 13.02 -5.76
N ALA A 12 42.46 13.52 -4.53
CA ALA A 12 41.25 13.54 -3.72
C ALA A 12 40.34 14.66 -4.25
N GLU A 13 39.54 14.36 -5.28
CA GLU A 13 38.38 15.19 -5.57
C GLU A 13 37.44 15.11 -4.38
N ARG A 14 37.03 16.28 -3.87
CA ARG A 14 35.99 16.35 -2.85
C ARG A 14 34.73 15.81 -3.48
N VAL A 15 34.39 14.55 -3.17
CA VAL A 15 33.15 13.97 -3.64
C VAL A 15 32.05 14.69 -2.88
N ASP A 16 31.35 15.59 -3.56
CA ASP A 16 30.17 16.26 -3.05
C ASP A 16 29.06 15.19 -2.92
N ALA A 17 29.13 14.43 -1.82
CA ALA A 17 28.31 13.27 -1.57
C ALA A 17 27.69 13.29 -0.18
N VAL A 18 26.57 12.60 -0.06
CA VAL A 18 25.83 12.39 1.17
C VAL A 18 25.77 10.91 1.49
N ARG A 19 25.70 10.58 2.78
CA ARG A 19 25.48 9.21 3.24
C ARG A 19 24.01 9.06 3.60
N ILE A 20 23.36 8.06 3.02
CA ILE A 20 21.93 7.81 3.17
C ILE A 20 21.76 6.45 3.82
N LYS A 21 21.15 6.43 5.00
CA LYS A 21 20.68 5.23 5.68
C LYS A 21 19.19 5.04 5.42
N VAL A 22 18.78 3.82 5.10
CA VAL A 22 17.41 3.46 4.74
C VAL A 22 16.90 2.38 5.69
N ASP A 23 15.72 2.63 6.27
CA ASP A 23 15.00 1.65 7.09
C ASP A 23 14.76 0.34 6.32
N ASP A 24 14.82 -0.78 7.04
CA ASP A 24 14.73 -2.15 6.50
C ASP A 24 13.50 -2.32 5.60
N GLU A 25 12.37 -1.74 6.00
CA GLU A 25 11.09 -1.77 5.31
C GLU A 25 11.09 -1.05 3.96
N LEU A 26 12.06 -0.19 3.68
CA LEU A 26 12.21 0.52 2.41
C LEU A 26 13.26 -0.11 1.51
N ARG A 27 14.06 -1.05 2.01
CA ARG A 27 15.16 -1.67 1.24
C ARG A 27 14.66 -2.47 0.04
N LEU A 28 13.41 -2.96 0.04
CA LEU A 28 12.81 -3.62 -1.13
C LEU A 28 12.74 -2.72 -2.38
N PHE A 29 12.79 -1.40 -2.20
CA PHE A 29 12.77 -0.45 -3.32
C PHE A 29 14.15 -0.21 -3.91
N LEU A 30 15.21 -0.48 -3.15
CA LEU A 30 16.58 -0.24 -3.57
C LEU A 30 17.00 -1.25 -4.66
N PRO A 31 17.72 -0.80 -5.70
CA PRO A 31 18.26 -1.70 -6.72
C PRO A 31 19.37 -2.58 -6.11
N GLY A 32 19.39 -3.86 -6.51
CA GLY A 32 20.49 -4.78 -6.21
C GLY A 32 20.40 -5.56 -4.90
N GLY A 33 19.27 -5.54 -4.18
CA GLY A 33 19.11 -6.33 -2.95
C GLY A 33 20.09 -5.90 -1.84
N ASP A 34 20.28 -4.59 -1.71
CA ASP A 34 21.20 -3.96 -0.78
C ASP A 34 20.86 -4.31 0.67
N ARG A 35 21.73 -5.09 1.32
CA ARG A 35 21.48 -5.68 2.64
C ARG A 35 21.73 -4.69 3.77
N ASP A 36 22.67 -3.77 3.58
CA ASP A 36 23.16 -2.91 4.66
C ASP A 36 22.37 -1.60 4.77
N GLY A 37 21.60 -1.25 3.72
CA GLY A 37 20.70 -0.08 3.72
C GLY A 37 21.45 1.26 3.76
N GLU A 38 22.76 1.25 3.55
CA GLU A 38 23.60 2.45 3.55
C GLU A 38 24.15 2.74 2.16
N ARG A 39 23.99 3.98 1.71
CA ARG A 39 24.36 4.42 0.36
C ARG A 39 25.10 5.73 0.39
N THR A 40 26.20 5.81 -0.34
CA THR A 40 26.85 7.08 -0.64
C THR A 40 26.37 7.57 -1.99
N VAL A 41 25.75 8.74 -2.04
CA VAL A 41 25.13 9.30 -3.24
C VAL A 41 25.76 10.65 -3.54
N ARG A 42 26.18 10.86 -4.79
CA ARG A 42 26.65 12.17 -5.26
C ARG A 42 25.49 13.13 -5.36
N VAL A 43 25.69 14.36 -4.91
CA VAL A 43 24.70 15.43 -4.98
C VAL A 43 25.21 16.55 -5.86
N ASP A 44 24.31 17.14 -6.63
CA ASP A 44 24.58 18.24 -7.57
C ASP A 44 24.40 19.63 -6.93
N GLY A 45 24.02 19.68 -5.65
CA GLY A 45 23.70 20.91 -4.90
C GLY A 45 22.37 21.58 -5.27
N THR A 46 21.62 21.05 -6.24
CA THR A 46 20.37 21.64 -6.78
C THR A 46 19.18 20.68 -6.78
N SER A 47 19.40 19.39 -6.58
CA SER A 47 18.37 18.39 -6.38
C SER A 47 17.84 18.46 -4.95
N SER A 48 16.51 18.34 -4.79
CA SER A 48 15.93 18.19 -3.47
C SER A 48 16.16 16.77 -2.95
N LEU A 49 16.10 16.60 -1.63
CA LEU A 49 16.27 15.32 -0.98
C LEU A 49 15.22 14.31 -1.46
N GLY A 50 13.98 14.75 -1.67
CA GLY A 50 12.93 13.93 -2.26
C GLY A 50 13.30 13.40 -3.65
N HIS A 51 13.89 14.24 -4.50
CA HIS A 51 14.36 13.81 -5.82
C HIS A 51 15.48 12.78 -5.71
N VAL A 52 16.44 12.99 -4.80
CA VAL A 52 17.52 12.04 -4.52
C VAL A 52 16.94 10.69 -4.08
N ILE A 53 15.96 10.69 -3.17
CA ILE A 53 15.32 9.45 -2.68
C ILE A 53 14.56 8.72 -3.80
N GLU A 54 13.80 9.43 -4.62
CA GLU A 54 13.10 8.83 -5.76
C GLU A 54 14.08 8.24 -6.78
N SER A 55 15.23 8.89 -6.99
CA SER A 55 16.30 8.38 -7.86
C SER A 55 16.91 7.08 -7.36
N LEU A 56 16.90 6.85 -6.03
CA LEU A 56 17.29 5.56 -5.43
C LEU A 56 16.24 4.47 -5.60
N GLY A 57 15.04 4.82 -6.05
CA GLY A 57 13.96 3.89 -6.32
C GLY A 57 12.82 3.92 -5.30
N ILE A 58 12.99 4.63 -4.18
CA ILE A 58 12.02 4.69 -3.07
C ILE A 58 10.91 5.71 -3.42
N PRO A 59 9.64 5.28 -3.55
CA PRO A 59 8.54 6.22 -3.73
C PRO A 59 8.31 7.06 -2.47
N LEU A 60 8.15 8.38 -2.61
CA LEU A 60 7.91 9.26 -1.46
C LEU A 60 6.67 8.93 -0.62
N PRO A 61 5.57 8.35 -1.16
CA PRO A 61 4.45 7.90 -0.33
C PRO A 61 4.79 6.78 0.67
N GLU A 62 5.93 6.11 0.50
CA GLU A 62 6.42 5.08 1.43
C GLU A 62 7.35 5.64 2.53
N VAL A 63 7.80 6.89 2.38
CA VAL A 63 8.66 7.58 3.34
C VAL A 63 7.80 8.18 4.44
N GLY A 64 8.12 7.87 5.70
CA GLY A 64 7.49 8.46 6.87
C GLY A 64 8.09 9.82 7.18
N HIS A 65 9.34 9.84 7.62
CA HIS A 65 10.09 11.05 7.94
C HIS A 65 11.52 11.00 7.39
N LEU A 66 12.10 12.18 7.21
CA LEU A 66 13.46 12.34 6.72
C LEU A 66 14.28 13.05 7.77
N GLU A 67 15.41 12.48 8.16
CA GLU A 67 16.33 13.09 9.12
C GLU A 67 17.64 13.45 8.42
N VAL A 68 18.19 14.62 8.72
CA VAL A 68 19.54 15.04 8.34
C VAL A 68 20.29 15.42 9.61
N ASP A 69 21.39 14.72 9.89
CA ASP A 69 22.19 14.87 11.11
C ASP A 69 21.32 14.84 12.39
N GLY A 70 20.31 13.96 12.40
CA GLY A 70 19.38 13.77 13.52
C GLY A 70 18.26 14.81 13.62
N ARG A 71 18.08 15.69 12.63
CA ARG A 71 16.99 16.67 12.58
C ARG A 71 16.01 16.34 11.47
N GLU A 72 14.72 16.38 11.77
CA GLU A 72 13.69 16.15 10.76
C GLU A 72 13.69 17.27 9.70
N VAL A 73 13.61 16.87 8.43
CA VAL A 73 13.56 17.76 7.26
C VAL A 73 12.43 17.36 6.32
N ARG A 74 12.07 18.28 5.43
CA ARG A 74 11.06 18.05 4.39
C ARG A 74 11.70 17.57 3.08
N PRO A 75 10.94 16.92 2.17
CA PRO A 75 11.48 16.45 0.88
C PRO A 75 12.06 17.54 -0.04
N ASP A 76 11.76 18.81 0.20
CA ASP A 76 12.30 19.97 -0.53
C ASP A 76 13.67 20.45 0.01
N TYR A 77 14.16 19.88 1.12
CA TYR A 77 15.50 20.12 1.63
C TYR A 77 16.56 19.85 0.55
N ARG A 78 17.63 20.65 0.51
CA ARG A 78 18.74 20.52 -0.45
C ARG A 78 19.95 19.92 0.27
N PRO A 79 20.30 18.65 0.01
CA PRO A 79 21.39 17.99 0.70
C PRO A 79 22.74 18.65 0.42
N ARG A 80 23.57 18.75 1.45
CA ARG A 80 24.92 19.31 1.37
C ARG A 80 25.95 18.18 1.47
N PRO A 81 27.12 18.32 0.82
CA PRO A 81 28.21 17.38 0.99
C PRO A 81 28.52 17.12 2.46
N GLY A 82 28.56 15.84 2.85
CA GLY A 82 28.82 15.40 4.22
C GLY A 82 27.57 15.08 5.05
N ASP A 83 26.37 15.50 4.62
CA ASP A 83 25.11 15.23 5.32
C ASP A 83 24.93 13.73 5.60
N LEU A 84 24.47 13.42 6.81
CA LEU A 84 23.97 12.09 7.20
C LEU A 84 22.46 12.07 7.10
N VAL A 85 21.94 11.47 6.04
CA VAL A 85 20.50 11.32 5.80
C VAL A 85 20.02 9.99 6.37
N HIS A 86 18.91 9.98 7.09
CA HIS A 86 18.15 8.77 7.41
C HIS A 86 16.75 8.87 6.79
N VAL A 87 16.45 7.95 5.87
CA VAL A 87 15.14 7.78 5.23
C VAL A 87 14.34 6.76 6.02
N ARG A 88 13.30 7.24 6.69
CA ARG A 88 12.50 6.40 7.59
C ARG A 88 11.23 5.91 6.92
N ALA A 89 10.83 4.70 7.24
CA ALA A 89 9.60 4.12 6.72
C ALA A 89 8.36 4.78 7.34
N VAL A 90 7.21 4.68 6.65
CA VAL A 90 5.91 5.02 7.26
C VAL A 90 5.69 4.21 8.54
N GLN A 91 5.31 4.89 9.62
CA GLN A 91 4.91 4.22 10.86
C GLN A 91 3.62 3.43 10.64
N ARG A 92 3.52 2.26 11.28
CA ARG A 92 2.34 1.39 11.25
C ARG A 92 1.70 1.31 12.64
N PRO A 93 0.37 1.43 12.78
CA PRO A 93 -0.58 1.82 11.74
C PRO A 93 -0.34 3.26 11.24
N GLN A 94 -0.41 3.44 9.92
CA GLN A 94 -0.24 4.70 9.22
C GLN A 94 -1.53 5.51 9.36
N PRO A 95 -1.47 6.72 9.98
CA PRO A 95 -2.62 7.61 10.00
C PRO A 95 -2.92 8.11 8.59
N VAL A 96 -4.20 8.16 8.24
CA VAL A 96 -4.67 8.73 6.98
C VAL A 96 -5.53 9.97 7.23
N PRO A 97 -5.55 10.96 6.33
CA PRO A 97 -6.35 12.17 6.52
C PRO A 97 -7.88 11.96 6.50
N VAL A 98 -8.35 10.77 6.09
CA VAL A 98 -9.77 10.43 5.97
C VAL A 98 -10.07 9.21 6.84
N ASP A 99 -10.98 9.38 7.80
CA ASP A 99 -11.41 8.32 8.73
C ASP A 99 -12.92 8.02 8.55
N PRO A 100 -13.32 6.76 8.30
CA PRO A 100 -12.47 5.60 8.05
C PRO A 100 -11.72 5.69 6.70
N PRO A 101 -10.53 5.06 6.59
CA PRO A 101 -9.79 4.98 5.33
C PRO A 101 -10.65 4.38 4.21
N ARG A 102 -10.52 4.97 3.03
CA ARG A 102 -11.13 4.48 1.79
C ARG A 102 -10.04 4.19 0.78
N PHE A 103 -10.16 3.10 0.06
CA PHE A 103 -9.13 2.63 -0.87
C PHE A 103 -9.62 2.69 -2.31
N LEU A 104 -8.68 2.90 -3.23
CA LEU A 104 -8.79 2.65 -4.65
C LEU A 104 -7.64 1.72 -5.02
N LEU A 105 -7.93 0.59 -5.66
CA LEU A 105 -6.91 -0.40 -6.02
C LEU A 105 -6.64 -0.34 -7.52
N ASP A 106 -5.37 -0.52 -7.87
CA ASP A 106 -4.98 -0.75 -9.26
C ASP A 106 -5.61 -2.02 -9.85
N VAL A 107 -5.54 -2.15 -11.18
CA VAL A 107 -6.14 -3.25 -11.95
C VAL A 107 -5.57 -4.63 -11.60
N HIS A 108 -4.37 -4.71 -11.01
CA HIS A 108 -3.69 -5.96 -10.67
C HIS A 108 -4.07 -6.50 -9.28
N LEU A 109 -4.79 -5.69 -8.49
CA LEU A 109 -5.14 -6.01 -7.11
C LEU A 109 -6.61 -6.44 -6.93
N GLY A 110 -7.24 -6.98 -7.97
CA GLY A 110 -8.65 -7.38 -7.96
C GLY A 110 -9.04 -8.39 -6.85
N THR A 111 -8.19 -9.37 -6.56
CA THR A 111 -8.44 -10.32 -5.46
C THR A 111 -8.39 -9.64 -4.10
N LEU A 112 -7.42 -8.75 -3.88
CA LEU A 112 -7.33 -7.94 -2.68
C LEU A 112 -8.56 -7.02 -2.54
N ALA A 113 -9.02 -6.41 -3.63
CA ALA A 113 -10.22 -5.57 -3.63
C ALA A 113 -11.45 -6.33 -3.13
N ARG A 114 -11.65 -7.56 -3.63
CA ARG A 114 -12.77 -8.41 -3.19
C ARG A 114 -12.68 -8.77 -1.71
N ARG A 115 -11.48 -9.03 -1.19
CA ARG A 115 -11.25 -9.36 0.22
C ARG A 115 -11.46 -8.16 1.14
N LEU A 116 -10.98 -6.98 0.77
CA LEU A 116 -11.25 -5.76 1.54
C LEU A 116 -12.76 -5.46 1.60
N ARG A 117 -13.48 -5.62 0.48
CA ARG A 117 -14.95 -5.45 0.44
C ARG A 117 -15.68 -6.48 1.30
N LEU A 118 -15.22 -7.73 1.29
CA LEU A 118 -15.75 -8.79 2.17
C LEU A 118 -15.66 -8.37 3.64
N LEU A 119 -14.55 -7.73 4.04
CA LEU A 119 -14.33 -7.20 5.39
C LEU A 119 -15.08 -5.88 5.67
N GLY A 120 -15.87 -5.37 4.72
CA GLY A 120 -16.64 -4.13 4.88
C GLY A 120 -15.88 -2.84 4.60
N VAL A 121 -14.62 -2.94 4.17
CA VAL A 121 -13.77 -1.79 3.87
C VAL A 121 -14.22 -1.16 2.55
N ASP A 122 -14.30 0.18 2.52
CA ASP A 122 -14.70 0.92 1.33
C ASP A 122 -13.59 0.90 0.27
N THR A 123 -13.77 0.06 -0.75
CA THR A 123 -12.73 -0.24 -1.72
C THR A 123 -13.24 -0.11 -3.15
N ALA A 124 -12.85 0.96 -3.82
CA ALA A 124 -13.06 1.16 -5.24
C ALA A 124 -12.05 0.33 -6.05
N TYR A 125 -12.51 -0.21 -7.19
CA TYR A 125 -11.71 -0.99 -8.13
C TYR A 125 -12.48 -1.10 -9.44
N GLY A 126 -11.79 -0.96 -10.57
CA GLY A 126 -12.29 -1.19 -11.92
C GLY A 126 -11.26 -1.97 -12.72
N ASN A 127 -11.71 -2.83 -13.64
CA ASN A 127 -10.81 -3.74 -14.38
C ASN A 127 -9.96 -3.03 -15.44
N ASP A 128 -10.41 -1.88 -15.94
CA ASP A 128 -9.86 -1.24 -17.14
C ASP A 128 -9.61 0.27 -16.90
N LEU A 129 -9.21 0.64 -15.69
CA LEU A 129 -8.85 2.02 -15.36
C LEU A 129 -7.37 2.23 -15.72
N ASP A 130 -7.09 3.23 -16.54
CA ASP A 130 -5.71 3.68 -16.79
C ASP A 130 -5.14 4.47 -15.59
N ASP A 131 -3.82 4.65 -15.58
CA ASP A 131 -3.08 5.32 -14.51
C ASP A 131 -3.62 6.74 -14.23
N ASP A 132 -3.90 7.52 -15.28
CA ASP A 132 -4.36 8.90 -15.13
C ASP A 132 -5.76 8.94 -14.50
N THR A 133 -6.64 8.02 -14.91
CA THR A 133 -7.97 7.85 -14.33
C THR A 133 -7.89 7.41 -12.87
N LEU A 134 -6.98 6.49 -12.52
CA LEU A 134 -6.75 6.08 -11.13
C LEU A 134 -6.35 7.27 -10.26
N ILE A 135 -5.45 8.13 -10.74
CA ILE A 135 -5.00 9.32 -10.00
C ILE A 135 -6.14 10.31 -9.82
N VAL A 136 -6.88 10.61 -10.90
CA VAL A 136 -8.03 11.53 -10.86
C VAL A 136 -9.07 11.04 -9.85
N LEU A 137 -9.45 9.75 -9.91
CA LEU A 137 -10.41 9.15 -8.99
C LEU A 137 -9.90 9.13 -7.55
N ALA A 138 -8.63 8.79 -7.32
CA ALA A 138 -8.03 8.80 -5.99
C ALA A 138 -8.11 10.20 -5.36
N ASN A 139 -7.78 11.23 -6.14
CA ASN A 139 -7.77 12.62 -5.70
C ASN A 139 -9.18 13.15 -5.43
N ASP A 140 -10.08 12.98 -6.40
CA ASP A 140 -11.46 13.49 -6.33
C ASP A 140 -12.23 12.84 -5.16
N GLN A 141 -12.10 11.52 -5.04
CA GLN A 141 -12.81 10.76 -4.00
C GLN A 141 -12.03 10.67 -2.69
N ARG A 142 -10.86 11.29 -2.58
CA ARG A 142 -9.96 11.19 -1.41
C ARG A 142 -9.81 9.74 -0.94
N ARG A 143 -9.36 8.88 -1.86
CA ARG A 143 -9.07 7.46 -1.63
C ARG A 143 -7.56 7.20 -1.68
N VAL A 144 -7.05 6.41 -0.75
CA VAL A 144 -5.66 5.95 -0.79
C VAL A 144 -5.51 5.02 -1.99
N LEU A 145 -4.64 5.37 -2.93
CA LEU A 145 -4.35 4.53 -4.08
C LEU A 145 -3.40 3.41 -3.66
N LEU A 146 -3.89 2.17 -3.67
CA LEU A 146 -3.11 0.97 -3.41
C LEU A 146 -2.62 0.39 -4.73
N THR A 147 -1.32 0.21 -4.85
CA THR A 147 -0.71 -0.30 -6.10
C THR A 147 0.56 -1.10 -5.84
N ARG A 148 0.94 -1.95 -6.80
CA ARG A 148 2.28 -2.55 -6.86
C ARG A 148 3.18 -1.88 -7.90
N ASP A 149 2.71 -0.82 -8.55
CA ASP A 149 3.50 -0.03 -9.48
C ASP A 149 4.15 1.17 -8.77
N ARG A 150 5.48 1.17 -8.77
CA ARG A 150 6.29 2.27 -8.22
C ARG A 150 6.16 3.53 -9.05
N GLY A 151 5.95 3.42 -10.36
CA GLY A 151 5.77 4.53 -11.28
C GLY A 151 4.52 5.33 -10.95
N LEU A 152 3.42 4.65 -10.62
CA LEU A 152 2.15 5.27 -10.22
C LEU A 152 2.30 6.07 -8.91
N LEU A 153 3.08 5.56 -7.95
CA LEU A 153 3.36 6.25 -6.67
C LEU A 153 4.27 7.47 -6.79
N ARG A 154 5.02 7.61 -7.88
CA ARG A 154 5.91 8.77 -8.14
C ARG A 154 5.20 9.91 -8.89
N ARG A 155 3.90 9.76 -9.17
CA ARG A 155 3.11 10.77 -9.86
C ARG A 155 2.84 11.93 -8.90
N ARG A 156 3.38 13.12 -9.21
CA ARG A 156 3.28 14.33 -8.37
C ARG A 156 1.85 14.78 -8.08
N SER A 157 0.90 14.45 -8.97
CA SER A 157 -0.51 14.77 -8.81
C SER A 157 -1.23 13.85 -7.83
N LEU A 158 -0.66 12.70 -7.45
CA LEU A 158 -1.29 11.77 -6.52
C LEU A 158 -1.31 12.35 -5.10
N TRP A 159 -2.50 12.48 -4.51
CA TRP A 159 -2.65 13.04 -3.17
C TRP A 159 -2.13 12.10 -2.07
N LEU A 160 -2.39 10.79 -2.20
CA LEU A 160 -1.99 9.76 -1.25
C LEU A 160 -2.01 8.38 -1.92
N GLY A 161 -0.92 7.64 -1.77
CA GLY A 161 -0.79 6.28 -2.29
C GLY A 161 0.02 5.40 -1.35
N ALA A 162 -0.04 4.10 -1.59
CA ALA A 162 0.69 3.11 -0.84
C ALA A 162 1.04 1.90 -1.71
N TYR A 163 2.29 1.46 -1.58
CA TYR A 163 2.77 0.22 -2.17
C TYR A 163 2.24 -0.97 -1.38
N VAL A 164 1.63 -1.93 -2.08
CA VAL A 164 1.15 -3.18 -1.47
C VAL A 164 2.27 -4.22 -1.50
N ARG A 165 2.65 -4.69 -0.32
CA ARG A 165 3.68 -5.74 -0.13
C ARG A 165 3.04 -7.12 -0.18
N GLY A 166 3.85 -8.16 -0.33
CA GLY A 166 3.40 -9.54 -0.39
C GLY A 166 3.36 -10.13 -1.79
N SER A 167 3.65 -11.42 -1.89
CA SER A 167 3.63 -12.16 -3.15
C SER A 167 2.23 -12.63 -3.52
N ASP A 168 1.46 -13.07 -2.53
CA ASP A 168 0.13 -13.63 -2.72
C ASP A 168 -0.97 -12.75 -2.08
N PRO A 169 -2.26 -13.04 -2.35
CA PRO A 169 -3.35 -12.23 -1.86
C PRO A 169 -3.51 -12.21 -0.32
N ASP A 170 -3.04 -13.22 0.41
CA ASP A 170 -3.12 -13.27 1.88
C ASP A 170 -2.11 -12.30 2.48
N ASP A 171 -0.87 -12.32 1.98
CA ASP A 171 0.19 -11.39 2.37
C ASP A 171 -0.21 -9.95 2.07
N GLN A 172 -0.80 -9.71 0.89
CA GLN A 172 -1.26 -8.37 0.48
C GLN A 172 -2.38 -7.85 1.39
N LEU A 173 -3.29 -8.73 1.82
CA LEU A 173 -4.34 -8.36 2.74
C LEU A 173 -3.75 -8.00 4.11
N GLU A 174 -2.86 -8.83 4.63
CA GLU A 174 -2.17 -8.58 5.90
C GLU A 174 -1.36 -7.28 5.87
N ASP A 175 -0.65 -6.99 4.78
CA ASP A 175 0.09 -5.73 4.61
C ASP A 175 -0.84 -4.52 4.72
N VAL A 176 -1.97 -4.51 4.01
CA VAL A 176 -2.92 -3.38 4.03
C VAL A 176 -3.59 -3.25 5.39
N LEU A 177 -4.00 -4.35 6.01
CA LEU A 177 -4.67 -4.32 7.31
C LEU A 177 -3.73 -3.86 8.42
N THR A 178 -2.50 -4.36 8.47
CA THR A 178 -1.51 -3.92 9.47
C THR A 178 -1.05 -2.49 9.23
N ARG A 179 -0.96 -2.07 7.96
CA ARG A 179 -0.59 -0.71 7.60
C ARG A 179 -1.66 0.30 7.97
N PHE A 180 -2.94 0.06 7.69
CA PHE A 180 -3.97 1.10 7.86
C PHE A 180 -4.94 0.86 9.00
N ALA A 181 -4.98 -0.36 9.55
CA ALA A 181 -5.91 -0.79 10.60
C ALA A 181 -7.35 -0.27 10.39
N PRO A 182 -7.95 -0.45 9.19
CA PRO A 182 -9.30 0.04 8.93
C PRO A 182 -10.31 -0.63 9.86
N PRO A 183 -11.39 0.05 10.27
CA PRO A 183 -12.47 -0.62 10.99
C PRO A 183 -13.10 -1.67 10.08
N LEU A 184 -13.28 -2.88 10.62
CA LEU A 184 -13.89 -3.98 9.89
C LEU A 184 -15.40 -4.00 10.15
N ALA A 185 -16.16 -4.22 9.09
CA ALA A 185 -17.60 -4.46 9.14
C ALA A 185 -17.95 -5.58 8.15
N PRO A 186 -17.55 -6.84 8.40
CA PRO A 186 -17.69 -7.91 7.43
C PRO A 186 -19.12 -8.07 6.93
N TRP A 187 -19.29 -8.49 5.67
CA TRP A 187 -20.60 -8.77 5.06
C TRP A 187 -21.53 -7.55 4.91
N THR A 188 -21.00 -6.33 5.01
CA THR A 188 -21.80 -5.10 4.81
C THR A 188 -21.68 -4.51 3.41
N ARG A 189 -20.69 -4.95 2.60
CA ARG A 189 -20.45 -4.45 1.24
C ARG A 189 -20.45 -5.55 0.20
N CYS A 190 -20.88 -5.18 -1.00
CA CYS A 190 -20.89 -6.02 -2.17
C CYS A 190 -19.45 -6.26 -2.63
N VAL A 191 -18.99 -7.52 -2.60
CA VAL A 191 -17.65 -7.88 -3.11
C VAL A 191 -17.45 -7.54 -4.60
N ALA A 192 -18.54 -7.41 -5.36
CA ALA A 192 -18.49 -7.10 -6.79
C ALA A 192 -18.39 -5.60 -7.08
N CYS A 193 -19.23 -4.76 -6.46
CA CYS A 193 -19.30 -3.33 -6.78
C CYS A 193 -19.10 -2.37 -5.59
N ASN A 194 -18.75 -2.87 -4.40
CA ASN A 194 -18.48 -2.09 -3.17
C ASN A 194 -19.69 -1.40 -2.51
N ASP A 195 -20.87 -1.41 -3.13
CA ASP A 195 -22.09 -0.82 -2.55
C ASP A 195 -22.59 -1.63 -1.33
N ARG A 196 -23.47 -1.03 -0.53
CA ARG A 196 -24.02 -1.63 0.68
C ARG A 196 -24.90 -2.84 0.36
N LEU A 197 -24.75 -3.86 1.20
CA LEU A 197 -25.64 -5.00 1.24
C LEU A 197 -26.82 -4.68 2.16
N VAL A 198 -28.03 -4.93 1.65
CA VAL A 198 -29.26 -4.83 2.43
C VAL A 198 -29.76 -6.24 2.76
N PRO A 199 -30.20 -6.51 4.01
CA PRO A 199 -30.89 -7.75 4.33
C PRO A 199 -32.14 -7.89 3.45
N VAL A 200 -32.40 -9.10 2.98
CA VAL A 200 -33.61 -9.41 2.21
C VAL A 200 -34.24 -10.70 2.71
N GLU A 201 -35.57 -10.75 2.67
CA GLU A 201 -36.30 -11.97 3.02
C GLU A 201 -36.11 -13.03 1.95
N LYS A 202 -36.16 -14.30 2.37
CA LYS A 202 -35.99 -15.46 1.47
C LYS A 202 -36.97 -15.46 0.31
N HIS A 203 -38.18 -14.91 0.50
CA HIS A 203 -39.18 -14.83 -0.56
C HIS A 203 -38.74 -13.87 -1.69
N ASP A 204 -38.02 -12.80 -1.37
CA ASP A 204 -37.70 -11.70 -2.30
C ASP A 204 -36.67 -12.10 -3.35
N ILE A 205 -35.86 -13.11 -3.03
CA ILE A 205 -34.79 -13.61 -3.89
C ILE A 205 -35.05 -15.04 -4.37
N ALA A 206 -36.14 -15.68 -3.94
CA ALA A 206 -36.53 -17.02 -4.37
C ALA A 206 -36.48 -17.21 -5.90
N PRO A 207 -36.90 -16.24 -6.76
CA PRO A 207 -36.82 -16.38 -8.21
C PRO A 207 -35.38 -16.51 -8.75
N GLN A 208 -34.38 -15.98 -8.03
CA GLN A 208 -32.97 -15.97 -8.42
C GLN A 208 -32.19 -17.18 -7.88
N LEU A 209 -32.78 -17.93 -6.95
CA LEU A 209 -32.16 -19.10 -6.33
C LEU A 209 -32.42 -20.37 -7.16
N GLN A 210 -31.35 -21.13 -7.42
CA GLN A 210 -31.46 -22.52 -7.89
C GLN A 210 -32.31 -23.35 -6.89
N PRO A 211 -33.11 -24.34 -7.36
CA PRO A 211 -34.06 -25.06 -6.51
C PRO A 211 -33.47 -25.68 -5.24
N GLY A 212 -32.20 -26.14 -5.28
CA GLY A 212 -31.50 -26.71 -4.13
C GLY A 212 -31.09 -25.71 -3.05
N THR A 213 -30.88 -24.44 -3.39
CA THR A 213 -30.45 -23.39 -2.46
C THR A 213 -31.60 -22.89 -1.57
N ARG A 214 -32.85 -23.00 -2.06
CA ARG A 214 -34.07 -22.58 -1.33
C ARG A 214 -34.32 -23.38 -0.06
N ARG A 215 -33.78 -24.60 0.08
CA ARG A 215 -34.09 -25.50 1.19
C ARG A 215 -33.17 -25.35 2.41
N THR A 216 -32.03 -24.67 2.30
CA THR A 216 -30.93 -24.82 3.28
C THR A 216 -30.52 -23.52 4.00
N TYR A 217 -30.91 -22.34 3.50
CA TYR A 217 -30.39 -21.06 4.02
C TYR A 217 -31.50 -20.05 4.34
N ASP A 218 -31.31 -19.29 5.41
CA ASP A 218 -32.28 -18.32 5.95
C ASP A 218 -31.73 -16.89 6.10
N THR A 219 -30.45 -16.67 5.76
CA THR A 219 -29.85 -15.32 5.75
C THR A 219 -29.46 -14.94 4.34
N PHE A 220 -30.12 -13.92 3.81
CA PHE A 220 -29.89 -13.40 2.48
C PHE A 220 -29.62 -11.91 2.52
N ALA A 221 -28.69 -11.48 1.69
CA ALA A 221 -28.44 -10.07 1.47
C ALA A 221 -28.46 -9.78 -0.04
N ARG A 222 -28.87 -8.57 -0.41
CA ARG A 222 -28.85 -8.10 -1.79
C ARG A 222 -28.07 -6.80 -1.88
N CYS A 223 -27.29 -6.64 -2.93
CA CYS A 223 -26.64 -5.36 -3.21
C CYS A 223 -27.68 -4.33 -3.67
N ALA A 224 -27.68 -3.14 -3.06
CA ALA A 224 -28.61 -2.07 -3.42
C ALA A 224 -28.41 -1.53 -4.84
N ALA A 225 -27.17 -1.56 -5.36
CA ALA A 225 -26.85 -1.05 -6.70
C ALA A 225 -26.93 -2.11 -7.80
N CYS A 226 -26.22 -3.23 -7.65
CA CYS A 226 -26.12 -4.23 -8.72
C CYS A 226 -27.13 -5.39 -8.60
N GLY A 227 -27.93 -5.41 -7.53
CA GLY A 227 -28.98 -6.42 -7.33
C GLY A 227 -28.49 -7.84 -7.04
N ARG A 228 -27.17 -8.08 -6.99
CA ARG A 228 -26.61 -9.41 -6.69
C ARG A 228 -27.05 -9.89 -5.31
N ALA A 229 -27.56 -11.12 -5.24
CA ALA A 229 -27.89 -11.79 -4.00
C ALA A 229 -26.69 -12.55 -3.43
N TYR A 230 -26.62 -12.60 -2.09
CA TYR A 230 -25.58 -13.26 -1.30
C TYR A 230 -26.25 -14.14 -0.25
N TRP A 231 -25.69 -15.33 -0.03
CA TRP A 231 -26.15 -16.30 0.96
C TRP A 231 -24.98 -17.14 1.45
N ARG A 232 -25.17 -17.84 2.57
CA ARG A 232 -24.16 -18.71 3.20
C ARG A 232 -23.98 -20.03 2.44
N GLY A 233 -23.53 -20.00 1.17
CA GLY A 233 -23.30 -21.20 0.38
C GLY A 233 -22.03 -21.98 0.76
N ALA A 234 -21.65 -22.97 -0.05
CA ALA A 234 -20.48 -23.83 0.17
C ALA A 234 -19.13 -23.09 0.31
N HIS A 235 -19.03 -21.85 -0.18
CA HIS A 235 -17.83 -21.02 -0.04
C HIS A 235 -17.80 -20.20 1.25
N TYR A 236 -18.84 -20.25 2.08
CA TYR A 236 -18.95 -19.42 3.28
C TYR A 236 -17.84 -19.70 4.27
N ASP A 237 -17.54 -20.97 4.54
CA ASP A 237 -16.56 -21.37 5.56
C ASP A 237 -15.16 -20.81 5.23
N HIS A 238 -14.73 -20.92 3.97
CA HIS A 238 -13.46 -20.34 3.54
C HIS A 238 -13.43 -18.79 3.66
N LEU A 239 -14.53 -18.11 3.33
CA LEU A 239 -14.60 -16.66 3.51
C LEU A 239 -14.62 -16.26 4.99
N GLN A 240 -15.19 -17.09 5.87
CA GLN A 240 -15.14 -16.89 7.31
C GLN A 240 -13.72 -17.03 7.87
N GLU A 241 -12.90 -17.92 7.31
CA GLU A 241 -11.47 -18.02 7.69
C GLU A 241 -10.73 -16.70 7.41
N ILE A 242 -10.99 -16.07 6.26
CA ILE A 242 -10.41 -14.77 5.90
C ILE A 242 -10.86 -13.69 6.89
N VAL A 243 -12.15 -13.64 7.22
CA VAL A 243 -12.71 -12.69 8.20
C VAL A 243 -12.06 -12.89 9.57
N ALA A 244 -12.04 -14.12 10.07
CA ALA A 244 -11.49 -14.43 11.38
C ALA A 244 -9.98 -14.15 11.45
N ARG A 245 -9.22 -14.38 10.37
CA ARG A 245 -7.80 -14.00 10.28
C ARG A 245 -7.65 -12.48 10.37
N ALA A 246 -8.43 -11.72 9.60
CA ALA A 246 -8.38 -10.26 9.60
C ALA A 246 -8.71 -9.66 10.97
N GLU A 247 -9.72 -10.19 11.67
CA GLU A 247 -10.08 -9.75 13.01
C GLU A 247 -8.95 -10.01 14.00
N ARG A 248 -8.37 -11.22 14.01
CA ARG A 248 -7.21 -11.54 14.87
C ARG A 248 -6.01 -10.63 14.64
N LEU A 249 -5.75 -10.25 13.39
CA LEU A 249 -4.64 -9.33 13.04
C LEU A 249 -4.82 -7.93 13.62
N LEU A 250 -6.06 -7.47 13.79
CA LEU A 250 -6.34 -6.11 14.26
C LEU A 250 -6.64 -6.03 15.76
N THR A 251 -6.83 -7.15 16.45
CA THR A 251 -6.94 -7.22 17.92
C THR A 251 -5.64 -6.79 18.60
N PRO A 252 -5.69 -6.03 19.72
CA PRO A 252 -4.51 -5.53 20.42
C PRO A 252 -3.46 -6.59 20.80
N ASP A 253 -3.90 -7.79 21.22
CA ASP A 253 -3.02 -8.88 21.65
C ASP A 253 -2.18 -9.49 20.50
N GLY A 254 -2.62 -9.33 19.24
CA GLY A 254 -1.91 -9.84 18.06
C GLY A 254 -0.79 -8.92 17.55
N ARG A 255 -0.60 -7.74 18.17
CA ARG A 255 0.40 -6.72 17.80
C ARG A 255 1.64 -6.73 18.70
N ALA A 256 1.62 -7.45 19.82
CA ALA A 256 2.73 -7.49 20.79
C ALA A 256 3.80 -8.55 20.46
N ASP A 257 3.51 -9.50 19.58
CA ASP A 257 4.38 -10.65 19.25
C ASP A 257 5.10 -10.54 17.89
N ARG A 258 5.15 -9.35 17.28
CA ARG A 258 5.85 -9.10 16.00
C ARG A 258 6.61 -7.80 16.02
#